data_AF-R9IIV6-F1
#
_entry.id   AF-R9IIV6-F1
#
_cell.length_a   1.000
_cell.length_b   1.000
_cell.length_c   1.000
_cell.angle_alpha   90.00
_cell.angle_beta   90.00
_cell.angle_gamma   90.00
#
_symmetry.space_group_name_H-M   'P 1'
#
loop_
_entity.id
_entity.type
_entity.pdbx_description
1 polymer ?
#
loop_
_entity_poly.entity_id
_entity_poly.type
_entity_poly.pdbx_seq_one_letter_code
_entity_poly.pdbx_strand_id
1 'polypeptide(L)'
;MAEFYSKQLRQNVVRRMRYNAENALYNGHKMLGYKVDDTKHYIKDEATAPVARYIFKQYADVKPLTEIADELNAQGVRTVHGREFKVNSLRHILKNKAYTDVYEYSDIKIKDGMPRLVLLWM
;
A
#
# COMPACT_ATOMS: atom_id res chain seq x y z
N MET A 1 35.55 -11.82 11.67
CA MET A 1 34.54 -11.41 12.68
C MET A 1 33.41 -10.58 12.09
N ALA A 2 33.66 -9.49 11.34
CA ALA A 2 32.60 -8.64 10.75
C ALA A 2 31.55 -9.40 9.89
N GLU A 3 31.97 -10.42 9.12
CA GLU A 3 31.04 -11.22 8.30
C GLU A 3 30.05 -12.07 9.11
N PHE A 4 30.48 -12.61 10.25
CA PHE A 4 29.63 -13.44 11.11
C PHE A 4 28.51 -12.59 11.76
N TYR A 5 28.87 -11.42 12.28
CA TYR A 5 27.91 -10.44 12.80
C TYR A 5 26.95 -9.95 11.70
N SER A 6 27.44 -9.73 10.48
CA SER A 6 26.59 -9.32 9.34
C SER A 6 25.57 -10.40 8.96
N LYS A 7 25.97 -11.69 8.95
CA LYS A 7 25.07 -12.81 8.65
C LYS A 7 23.98 -12.96 9.72
N GLN A 8 24.33 -12.89 11.01
CA GLN A 8 23.35 -12.97 12.10
C GLN A 8 22.36 -11.79 12.06
N LEU A 9 22.83 -10.57 11.79
CA LEU A 9 21.95 -9.41 11.68
C LEU A 9 20.94 -9.57 10.54
N ARG A 10 21.38 -10.04 9.36
CA ARG A 10 20.49 -10.31 8.22
C ARG A 10 19.43 -11.36 8.58
N GLN A 11 19.82 -12.44 9.25
CA GLN A 11 18.87 -13.48 9.68
C GLN A 11 17.81 -12.93 10.64
N ASN A 12 18.22 -12.09 11.59
CA ASN A 12 17.29 -11.47 12.55
C ASN A 12 16.31 -10.52 11.84
N VAL A 13 16.78 -9.73 10.86
CA VAL A 13 15.89 -8.86 10.05
C VAL A 13 14.88 -9.69 9.28
N VAL A 14 15.31 -10.75 8.57
CA VAL A 14 14.41 -11.61 7.80
C VAL A 14 13.36 -12.27 8.70
N ARG A 15 13.77 -12.81 9.85
CA ARG A 15 12.86 -13.40 10.84
C ARG A 15 11.82 -12.40 11.32
N ARG A 16 12.24 -11.17 11.63
CA ARG A 16 11.33 -10.10 12.06
C ARG A 16 10.34 -9.70 10.97
N MET A 17 10.80 -9.58 9.72
CA MET A 17 9.91 -9.26 8.60
C MET A 17 8.89 -10.37 8.36
N ARG A 18 9.30 -11.64 8.47
CA ARG A 18 8.39 -12.77 8.37
C ARG A 18 7.37 -12.79 9.51
N TYR A 19 7.80 -12.63 10.77
CA TYR A 19 6.91 -12.52 11.93
C TYR A 19 5.85 -11.42 11.75
N ASN A 20 6.29 -10.24 11.31
CA ASN A 20 5.37 -9.14 11.04
C ASN A 20 4.36 -9.53 9.94
N ALA A 21 4.81 -10.15 8.85
CA ALA A 21 3.93 -10.55 7.76
C ALA A 21 2.91 -11.62 8.19
N GLU A 22 3.32 -12.61 8.99
CA GLU A 22 2.44 -13.65 9.53
C GLU A 22 1.33 -13.08 10.43
N ASN A 23 1.55 -11.88 10.99
CA ASN A 23 0.58 -11.16 11.83
C ASN A 23 -0.05 -9.95 11.13
N ALA A 24 0.07 -9.84 9.80
CA ALA A 24 -0.41 -8.69 9.00
C ALA A 24 0.09 -7.30 9.46
N LEU A 25 1.26 -7.26 10.09
CA LEU A 25 1.90 -6.04 10.58
C LEU A 25 2.68 -5.31 9.49
N TYR A 26 2.89 -4.01 9.70
CA TYR A 26 3.65 -3.14 8.83
C TYR A 26 5.12 -3.56 8.71
N ASN A 27 5.54 -3.78 7.46
CA ASN A 27 6.89 -4.17 7.07
C ASN A 27 7.68 -3.07 6.35
N GLY A 28 7.29 -1.80 6.51
CA GLY A 28 7.97 -0.68 5.83
C GLY A 28 7.36 -0.29 4.48
N HIS A 29 6.26 -0.92 4.06
CA HIS A 29 5.63 -0.66 2.77
C HIS A 29 4.52 0.40 2.87
N LYS A 30 4.84 1.67 2.59
CA LYS A 30 3.83 2.75 2.61
C LYS A 30 2.83 2.59 1.48
N MET A 31 1.55 2.83 1.77
CA MET A 31 0.46 2.74 0.82
C MET A 31 -0.44 3.98 0.88
N LEU A 32 -0.90 4.46 -0.29
CA LEU A 32 -1.80 5.60 -0.35
C LEU A 32 -3.12 5.24 0.33
N GLY A 33 -3.63 6.08 1.20
CA GLY A 33 -4.88 5.83 1.93
C GLY A 33 -4.72 5.06 3.24
N TYR A 34 -3.50 4.68 3.60
CA TYR A 34 -3.20 3.99 4.85
C TYR A 34 -2.10 4.69 5.63
N LYS A 35 -2.23 4.64 6.96
CA LYS A 35 -1.17 4.95 7.92
C LYS A 35 -0.97 3.73 8.82
N VAL A 36 -0.01 3.83 9.72
CA VAL A 36 0.38 2.75 10.64
C VAL A 36 0.13 3.24 12.06
N ASP A 37 -0.52 2.43 12.88
CA ASP A 37 -0.72 2.72 14.30
C ASP A 37 0.50 2.34 15.16
N ASP A 38 0.41 2.60 16.47
CA ASP A 38 1.48 2.30 17.42
C ASP A 38 1.77 0.80 17.57
N THR A 39 0.81 -0.04 17.18
CA THR A 39 0.91 -1.52 17.18
C THR A 39 1.40 -2.09 15.85
N LYS A 40 1.72 -1.23 14.88
CA LYS A 40 2.15 -1.56 13.51
C LYS A 40 1.06 -2.11 12.60
N HIS A 41 -0.22 -2.00 12.94
CA HIS A 41 -1.26 -2.36 11.98
C HIS A 41 -1.48 -1.23 10.99
N TYR A 42 -1.82 -1.59 9.75
CA TYR A 42 -2.35 -0.60 8.82
C TYR A 42 -3.72 -0.16 9.29
N ILE A 43 -3.95 1.14 9.31
CA ILE A 43 -5.24 1.77 9.55
C ILE A 43 -5.54 2.75 8.42
N LYS A 44 -6.81 3.06 8.20
CA LYS A 44 -7.21 4.04 7.18
C LYS A 44 -6.64 5.41 7.54
N ASP A 45 -6.03 6.08 6.58
CA ASP A 45 -5.62 7.46 6.73
C ASP A 45 -6.72 8.38 6.21
N GLU A 46 -7.39 9.11 7.10
CA GLU A 46 -8.50 10.00 6.76
C GLU A 46 -8.11 11.06 5.72
N ALA A 47 -6.85 11.50 5.72
CA ALA A 47 -6.37 12.51 4.78
C ALA A 47 -6.20 11.96 3.36
N THR A 48 -5.62 10.75 3.22
CA THR A 48 -5.26 10.21 1.90
C THR A 48 -6.20 9.11 1.38
N ALA A 49 -7.04 8.53 2.25
CA ALA A 49 -7.99 7.48 1.86
C ALA A 49 -9.04 7.97 0.83
N PRO A 50 -9.53 9.22 0.88
CA PRO A 50 -10.39 9.75 -0.17
C PRO A 50 -9.73 9.72 -1.55
N VAL A 51 -8.42 9.98 -1.64
CA VAL A 51 -7.67 9.95 -2.90
C VAL A 51 -7.63 8.53 -3.47
N ALA A 52 -7.34 7.53 -2.64
CA ALA A 52 -7.35 6.13 -3.08
C ALA A 52 -8.75 5.75 -3.59
N ARG A 53 -9.82 6.04 -2.83
CA ARG A 53 -11.20 5.75 -3.26
C ARG A 53 -11.57 6.46 -4.56
N TYR A 54 -11.14 7.72 -4.72
CA TYR A 54 -11.34 8.48 -5.95
C TYR A 54 -10.70 7.81 -7.16
N ILE A 55 -9.45 7.33 -7.05
CA ILE A 55 -8.76 6.62 -8.14
C ILE A 55 -9.56 5.40 -8.59
N PHE A 56 -10.01 4.56 -7.65
CA PHE A 56 -10.84 3.40 -7.97
C PHE A 56 -12.17 3.80 -8.59
N LYS A 57 -12.82 4.84 -8.07
CA LYS A 57 -14.09 5.35 -8.62
C LYS A 57 -13.94 5.81 -10.06
N GLN A 58 -12.98 6.68 -10.35
CA GLN A 58 -12.78 7.19 -11.70
C GLN A 58 -12.41 6.07 -12.68
N TYR A 59 -11.63 5.08 -12.22
CA TYR A 59 -11.33 3.91 -13.04
C TYR A 59 -12.59 3.08 -13.37
N ALA A 60 -13.46 2.86 -12.38
CA ALA A 60 -14.75 2.19 -12.56
C ALA A 60 -15.68 2.97 -13.51
N ASP A 61 -15.62 4.31 -13.45
CA ASP A 61 -16.31 5.22 -14.36
C ASP A 61 -15.65 5.28 -15.76
N VAL A 62 -14.73 4.34 -16.07
CA VAL A 62 -14.02 4.20 -17.37
C VAL A 62 -13.19 5.42 -17.76
N LYS A 63 -12.81 6.26 -16.78
CA LYS A 63 -11.96 7.42 -17.03
C LYS A 63 -10.54 6.98 -17.40
N PRO A 64 -9.93 7.56 -18.45
CA PRO A 64 -8.55 7.24 -18.80
C PRO A 64 -7.59 7.51 -17.65
N LEU A 65 -6.68 6.56 -17.40
CA LEU A 65 -5.69 6.69 -16.33
C LEU A 65 -4.77 7.92 -16.48
N THR A 66 -4.54 8.38 -17.71
CA THR A 66 -3.81 9.62 -17.98
C THR A 66 -4.53 10.82 -17.38
N GLU A 67 -5.84 10.96 -17.64
CA GLU A 67 -6.65 12.05 -17.09
C GLU A 67 -6.72 12.00 -15.56
N ILE A 68 -6.89 10.80 -14.97
CA ILE A 68 -6.88 10.65 -13.52
C ILE A 68 -5.54 11.13 -12.92
N ALA A 69 -4.42 10.79 -13.56
CA ALA A 69 -3.11 11.21 -13.09
C ALA A 69 -2.93 12.73 -13.21
N ASP A 70 -3.33 13.30 -14.34
CA ASP A 70 -3.19 14.73 -14.62
C ASP A 70 -4.05 15.57 -13.66
N GLU A 71 -5.27 15.15 -13.36
CA GLU A 71 -6.14 15.84 -12.40
C GLU A 71 -5.58 15.81 -10.97
N LEU A 72 -5.10 14.64 -10.52
CA LEU A 72 -4.44 14.53 -9.22
C LEU A 72 -3.21 15.42 -9.15
N ASN A 73 -2.42 15.45 -10.23
CA ASN A 73 -1.20 16.24 -10.27
C ASN A 73 -1.48 17.75 -10.29
N ALA A 74 -2.50 18.18 -11.04
CA ALA A 74 -2.96 19.57 -11.12
C ALA A 74 -3.49 20.07 -9.77
N GLN A 75 -4.11 19.20 -8.97
CA GLN A 75 -4.55 19.49 -7.61
C GLN A 75 -3.39 19.48 -6.58
N GLY A 76 -2.15 19.26 -7.01
CA GLY A 76 -0.99 19.18 -6.12
C GLY A 76 -0.90 17.88 -5.32
N VAL A 77 -1.77 16.90 -5.59
CA VAL A 77 -1.74 15.59 -4.92
C VAL A 77 -0.53 14.81 -5.42
N ARG A 78 0.15 14.11 -4.50
CA ARG A 78 1.36 13.34 -4.78
C ARG A 78 1.24 11.93 -4.22
N THR A 79 2.03 11.02 -4.81
CA THR A 79 2.19 9.66 -4.32
C THR A 79 2.74 9.65 -2.89
N VAL A 80 2.68 8.50 -2.20
CA VAL A 80 3.24 8.33 -0.84
C VAL A 80 4.76 8.60 -0.74
N HIS A 81 5.44 8.71 -1.88
CA HIS A 81 6.86 9.07 -1.97
C HIS A 81 7.09 10.53 -2.42
N GLY A 82 6.04 11.35 -2.44
CA GLY A 82 6.11 12.77 -2.84
C GLY A 82 6.28 13.02 -4.34
N ARG A 83 6.12 12.01 -5.18
CA ARG A 83 6.25 12.13 -6.65
C ARG A 83 4.88 12.34 -7.30
N GLU A 84 4.88 12.94 -8.49
CA GLU A 84 3.70 13.00 -9.36
C GLU A 84 3.17 11.61 -9.70
N PHE A 85 1.85 11.54 -9.87
CA PHE A 85 1.19 10.35 -10.40
C PHE A 85 1.53 10.19 -11.88
N LYS A 86 1.80 8.95 -12.25
CA LYS A 86 1.89 8.49 -13.64
C LYS A 86 0.90 7.36 -13.81
N VAL A 87 0.58 7.03 -15.07
CA VAL A 87 -0.28 5.87 -15.39
C VAL A 87 0.20 4.59 -14.69
N ASN A 88 1.51 4.37 -14.61
CA ASN A 88 2.05 3.17 -13.94
C ASN A 88 1.81 3.18 -12.42
N SER A 89 1.91 4.33 -11.73
CA SER A 89 1.57 4.37 -10.30
C SER A 89 0.10 4.06 -10.06
N LEU A 90 -0.80 4.53 -10.93
CA LEU A 90 -2.22 4.21 -10.83
C LEU A 90 -2.47 2.71 -11.09
N ARG A 91 -1.83 2.12 -12.10
CA ARG A 91 -1.91 0.67 -12.34
C ARG A 91 -1.46 -0.16 -11.14
N HIS A 92 -0.43 0.26 -10.41
CA HIS A 92 0.00 -0.42 -9.19
C HIS A 92 -1.04 -0.31 -8.08
N ILE A 93 -1.64 0.87 -7.89
CA ILE A 93 -2.72 1.09 -6.91
C ILE A 93 -3.92 0.19 -7.23
N LEU A 94 -4.39 0.22 -8.48
CA LEU A 94 -5.59 -0.50 -8.92
C LEU A 94 -5.46 -2.03 -8.85
N LYS A 95 -4.24 -2.57 -8.98
CA LYS A 95 -3.98 -4.02 -8.86
C LYS A 95 -3.74 -4.49 -7.42
N ASN A 96 -3.57 -3.58 -6.48
CA ASN A 96 -3.17 -3.93 -5.12
C ASN A 96 -4.38 -4.39 -4.28
N LYS A 97 -4.42 -5.68 -3.94
CA LYS A 97 -5.53 -6.31 -3.19
C LYS A 97 -5.63 -5.86 -1.73
N ALA A 98 -4.63 -5.17 -1.21
CA ALA A 98 -4.73 -4.57 0.12
C ALA A 98 -5.85 -3.53 0.22
N TYR A 99 -6.25 -2.89 -0.90
CA TYR A 99 -7.39 -1.98 -0.93
C TYR A 99 -8.74 -2.68 -0.70
N THR A 100 -8.85 -3.98 -1.00
CA THR A 100 -10.08 -4.75 -0.77
C THR A 100 -10.12 -5.40 0.61
N ASP A 101 -9.01 -5.92 1.11
CA ASP A 101 -8.87 -6.58 2.44
C ASP A 101 -7.64 -7.52 2.56
N VAL A 102 -6.86 -7.74 1.50
CA VAL A 102 -5.81 -8.77 1.52
C VAL A 102 -4.45 -8.17 1.87
N TYR A 103 -3.83 -8.65 2.95
CA TYR A 103 -2.41 -8.42 3.20
C TYR A 103 -1.58 -9.40 2.36
N GLU A 104 -0.55 -8.90 1.65
CA GLU A 104 0.38 -9.75 0.90
C GLU A 104 1.85 -9.36 1.20
N TYR A 105 2.68 -10.35 1.51
CA TYR A 105 4.14 -10.20 1.64
C TYR A 105 4.83 -11.53 1.30
N SER A 106 5.68 -11.54 0.26
CA SER A 106 6.37 -12.77 -0.19
C SER A 106 5.36 -13.90 -0.49
N ASP A 107 5.46 -15.01 0.24
CA ASP A 107 4.61 -16.19 0.21
C ASP A 107 3.36 -16.07 1.09
N ILE A 108 3.27 -15.03 1.92
CA ILE A 108 2.20 -14.85 2.90
C ILE A 108 1.07 -14.02 2.30
N LYS A 109 -0.15 -14.54 2.40
CA LYS A 109 -1.40 -13.86 2.04
C LYS A 109 -2.43 -14.06 3.13
N ILE A 110 -2.94 -12.96 3.68
CA ILE A 110 -3.91 -12.99 4.78
C ILE A 110 -5.14 -12.22 4.30
N LYS A 111 -6.24 -12.96 4.07
CA LYS A 111 -7.55 -12.36 3.84
C LYS A 111 -8.01 -11.67 5.12
N ASP A 112 -8.70 -10.54 4.98
CA ASP A 112 -9.12 -9.68 6.11
C ASP A 112 -7.93 -9.10 6.90
N GLY A 113 -6.71 -9.16 6.35
CA GLY A 113 -5.48 -8.65 6.93
C GLY A 113 -5.24 -7.14 6.70
N MET A 114 -6.05 -6.49 5.86
CA MET A 114 -5.99 -5.05 5.62
C MET A 114 -7.35 -4.40 5.87
N PRO A 115 -7.43 -3.18 6.42
CA PRO A 115 -8.68 -2.44 6.49
C PRO A 115 -9.20 -2.12 5.09
N ARG A 116 -10.36 -2.65 4.73
CA ARG A 116 -10.98 -2.43 3.41
C ARG A 116 -11.22 -0.95 3.11
N LEU A 117 -10.68 -0.43 2.00
CA LEU A 117 -10.96 0.92 1.50
C LEU A 117 -11.97 0.95 0.36
N VAL A 118 -12.01 -0.10 -0.48
CA VAL A 118 -12.92 -0.22 -1.64
C VAL A 118 -13.67 -1.55 -1.61
N LEU A 119 -14.87 -1.58 -2.16
CA LEU A 119 -15.66 -2.80 -2.31
C LEU A 119 -15.31 -3.50 -3.62
N LEU A 120 -15.49 -4.82 -3.68
CA LEU A 120 -15.08 -5.68 -4.80
C LEU A 120 -15.86 -5.47 -6.12
N TRP A 121 -16.68 -4.42 -6.23
CA TRP A 121 -17.62 -4.19 -7.33
C TRP A 121 -17.55 -2.77 -7.91
N MET A 122 -16.34 -2.21 -7.99
CA MET A 122 -16.01 -1.01 -8.76
C MET A 122 -15.05 -1.41 -9.86
#